data_AF-A0A6L6QP25-F1
#
_entry.id   AF-A0A6L6QP25-F1
#
_cell.length_a   1.000
_cell.length_b   1.000
_cell.length_c   1.000
_cell.angle_alpha   90.00
_cell.angle_beta   90.00
_cell.angle_gamma   90.00
#
_symmetry.space_group_name_H-M   'P 1'
#
loop_
_entity.id
_entity.type
_entity.pdbx_description
1 polymer ?
#
loop_
_entity_poly.entity_id
_entity_poly.type
_entity_poly.pdbx_seq_one_letter_code
_entity_poly.pdbx_strand_id
1 'polypeptide(L)'
;MNQSAHIEGGTHSAAGRRAAIDPWHQLLDDDTPVEFSEEDVVHLHWWLLQKVKLLSNPGTPLAEKFEIIRWVFTDPERDTKPFSFVNCLRVVSGSPLSELPFIGSLDPQEVRDWLRVRLHRWLEATISSYPKWVQEAVMANPNWVAECLAKNPQWLNEEVKRHSERNDLFS
;
A
#
# COMPACT_ATOMS: atom_id res chain seq x y z
N MET A 1 -74.23 20.29 -3.26
CA MET A 1 -74.85 18.97 -3.07
C MET A 1 -74.76 18.18 -4.37
N ASN A 2 -73.78 17.28 -4.52
CA ASN A 2 -74.03 15.84 -4.71
C ASN A 2 -72.67 15.11 -4.74
N GLN A 3 -72.60 13.96 -4.06
CA GLN A 3 -71.41 13.12 -3.88
C GLN A 3 -71.36 11.98 -4.92
N SER A 4 -70.14 11.43 -5.06
CA SER A 4 -69.81 10.04 -5.48
C SER A 4 -69.95 9.72 -6.98
N ALA A 5 -69.08 8.94 -7.63
CA ALA A 5 -68.25 7.85 -7.14
C ALA A 5 -66.97 7.61 -7.97
N HIS A 6 -66.10 6.85 -7.32
CA HIS A 6 -64.77 6.35 -7.59
C HIS A 6 -64.73 5.21 -8.63
N ILE A 7 -63.73 5.17 -9.54
CA ILE A 7 -63.16 3.91 -10.10
C ILE A 7 -61.66 4.09 -10.35
N GLU A 8 -60.90 3.11 -9.88
CA GLU A 8 -59.45 2.95 -9.84
C GLU A 8 -58.80 2.71 -11.22
N GLY A 9 -57.48 2.92 -11.29
CA GLY A 9 -56.62 2.22 -12.24
C GLY A 9 -55.32 2.93 -12.58
N GLY A 10 -54.19 2.31 -12.24
CA GLY A 10 -52.95 2.50 -13.01
C GLY A 10 -51.75 3.10 -12.28
N THR A 11 -51.06 2.24 -11.55
CA THR A 11 -49.63 2.23 -11.22
C THR A 11 -48.70 3.11 -12.09
N HIS A 12 -47.87 3.94 -11.45
CA HIS A 12 -46.43 3.98 -11.77
C HIS A 12 -45.59 4.36 -10.55
N SER A 13 -44.71 3.41 -10.22
CA SER A 13 -43.63 3.49 -9.24
C SER A 13 -42.74 4.71 -9.47
N ALA A 14 -42.57 5.51 -8.41
CA ALA A 14 -41.38 6.30 -8.21
C ALA A 14 -40.88 6.03 -6.79
N ALA A 15 -40.45 4.79 -6.56
CA ALA A 15 -39.56 4.49 -5.46
C ALA A 15 -38.32 5.37 -5.62
N GLY A 16 -38.30 6.48 -4.89
CA GLY A 16 -37.14 7.35 -4.76
C GLY A 16 -36.00 6.49 -4.22
N ARG A 17 -35.09 6.10 -5.11
CA ARG A 17 -33.78 5.59 -4.74
C ARG A 17 -33.06 6.72 -4.02
N ARG A 18 -33.25 6.74 -2.71
CA ARG A 18 -32.40 7.45 -1.76
C ARG A 18 -31.00 6.91 -2.03
N ALA A 19 -30.21 7.67 -2.79
CA ALA A 19 -28.80 7.36 -2.98
C ALA A 19 -28.25 7.18 -1.56
N ALA A 20 -27.80 5.97 -1.24
CA ALA A 20 -27.09 5.74 0.01
C ALA A 20 -25.91 6.69 -0.05
N ILE A 21 -25.98 7.77 0.73
CA ILE A 21 -24.86 8.68 0.89
C ILE A 21 -23.74 7.78 1.41
N ASP A 22 -22.68 7.66 0.62
CA ASP A 22 -21.52 6.88 1.02
C ASP A 22 -21.05 7.45 2.37
N PRO A 23 -21.07 6.65 3.46
CA PRO A 23 -20.67 7.12 4.78
C PRO A 23 -19.26 7.71 4.78
N TRP A 24 -18.41 7.24 3.85
CA TRP A 24 -17.06 7.73 3.68
C TRP A 24 -17.00 9.13 3.05
N HIS A 25 -17.98 9.52 2.23
CA HIS A 25 -18.05 10.86 1.65
C HIS A 25 -18.35 11.93 2.70
N GLN A 26 -19.21 11.64 3.68
CA GLN A 26 -19.53 12.57 4.76
C GLN A 26 -18.40 12.78 5.76
N LEU A 27 -17.47 11.83 5.88
CA LEU A 27 -16.29 11.95 6.73
C LEU A 27 -15.14 12.71 6.05
N LEU A 28 -15.12 12.76 4.71
CA LEU A 28 -14.06 13.41 3.93
C LEU A 28 -14.38 14.86 3.54
N ASP A 29 -15.67 15.26 3.56
CA ASP A 29 -16.14 16.63 3.32
C ASP A 29 -16.17 17.49 4.61
N ASP A 30 -15.72 16.95 5.75
CA ASP A 30 -15.54 17.70 6.98
C ASP A 30 -14.17 18.42 6.93
N ASP A 31 -14.19 19.68 6.49
CA ASP A 31 -13.01 20.57 6.45
C ASP A 31 -12.49 20.96 7.86
N THR A 32 -12.97 20.32 8.94
CA THR A 32 -12.39 20.51 10.27
C THR A 32 -10.97 19.93 10.30
N PRO A 33 -9.96 20.73 10.68
CA PRO A 33 -8.60 20.22 10.80
C PRO A 33 -8.53 19.12 11.85
N VAL A 34 -8.13 17.91 11.46
CA VAL A 34 -7.83 16.83 12.40
C VAL A 34 -6.56 17.20 13.17
N GLU A 35 -6.69 17.44 14.49
CA GLU A 35 -5.54 17.63 15.36
C GLU A 35 -4.90 16.28 15.68
N PHE A 36 -3.67 16.07 15.20
CA PHE A 36 -2.86 14.90 15.56
C PHE A 36 -2.06 15.21 16.82
N SER A 37 -2.10 14.32 17.82
CA SER A 37 -1.21 14.43 18.97
C SER A 37 0.24 14.10 18.59
N GLU A 38 1.20 14.53 19.42
CA GLU A 38 2.61 14.15 19.25
C GLU A 38 2.78 12.62 19.28
N GLU A 39 2.04 11.96 20.16
CA GLU A 39 2.01 10.50 20.28
C GLU A 39 1.53 9.85 18.98
N ASP A 40 0.47 10.35 18.35
CA ASP A 40 -0.05 9.82 17.08
C ASP A 40 1.01 9.94 15.96
N VAL A 41 1.72 11.07 15.92
CA VAL A 41 2.77 11.31 14.92
C VAL A 41 3.94 10.34 15.14
N VAL A 42 4.37 10.12 16.39
CA VAL A 42 5.45 9.17 16.70
C VAL A 42 5.04 7.74 16.33
N HIS A 43 3.83 7.33 16.68
CA HIS A 43 3.28 6.02 16.31
C HIS A 43 3.21 5.84 14.79
N LEU A 44 2.84 6.88 14.04
CA LEU A 44 2.83 6.81 12.58
C LEU A 44 4.23 6.61 12.00
N HIS A 45 5.25 7.31 12.51
CA HIS A 45 6.64 7.08 12.09
C HIS A 45 7.09 5.65 12.39
N TRP A 46 6.73 5.11 13.56
CA TRP A 46 7.02 3.72 13.92
C TRP A 46 6.32 2.72 13.00
N TRP A 47 5.03 2.92 12.76
CA TRP A 47 4.23 2.06 11.89
C TRP A 47 4.80 2.02 10.46
N LEU A 48 5.26 3.15 9.92
CA LEU A 48 5.92 3.19 8.63
C LEU A 48 7.22 2.37 8.62
N LEU A 49 8.04 2.44 9.67
CA LEU A 49 9.24 1.61 9.80
C LEU A 49 8.90 0.11 9.88
N GLN A 50 7.76 -0.27 10.47
CA GLN A 50 7.35 -1.67 10.50
C GLN A 50 7.17 -2.26 9.11
N LYS A 51 6.79 -1.46 8.09
CA LYS A 51 6.68 -1.93 6.71
C LYS A 51 7.99 -2.51 6.17
N VAL A 52 9.14 -2.06 6.67
CA VAL A 52 10.45 -2.60 6.26
C VAL A 52 10.55 -4.11 6.52
N LYS A 53 9.85 -4.64 7.53
CA LYS A 53 9.79 -6.09 7.82
C LYS A 53 9.18 -6.89 6.66
N LEU A 54 8.28 -6.29 5.89
CA LEU A 54 7.64 -6.92 4.73
C LEU A 54 8.64 -7.24 3.61
N LEU A 55 9.76 -6.54 3.55
CA LEU A 55 10.84 -6.88 2.63
C LEU A 55 11.32 -8.32 2.84
N SER A 56 11.38 -8.79 4.09
CA SER A 56 11.86 -10.14 4.41
C SER A 56 10.84 -11.25 4.18
N ASN A 57 9.54 -10.92 4.07
CA ASN A 57 8.48 -11.91 3.88
C ASN A 57 8.39 -12.34 2.40
N PRO A 58 8.62 -13.62 2.05
CA PRO A 58 8.54 -14.07 0.66
C PRO A 58 7.16 -13.85 0.02
N GLY A 59 6.09 -13.93 0.81
CA GLY A 59 4.71 -13.79 0.35
C GLY A 59 4.24 -12.35 0.12
N THR A 60 5.03 -11.35 0.48
CA THR A 60 4.72 -9.95 0.17
C THR A 60 4.89 -9.70 -1.34
N PRO A 61 3.89 -9.10 -2.03
CA PRO A 61 3.97 -8.83 -3.46
C PRO A 61 5.18 -7.96 -3.87
N LEU A 62 5.71 -8.18 -5.08
CA LEU A 62 6.85 -7.42 -5.59
C LEU A 62 6.60 -5.90 -5.66
N ALA A 63 5.38 -5.49 -6.03
CA ALA A 63 5.03 -4.07 -6.09
C ALA A 63 5.21 -3.37 -4.72
N GLU A 64 4.66 -3.99 -3.66
CA GLU A 64 4.77 -3.46 -2.30
C GLU A 64 6.23 -3.41 -1.83
N LYS A 65 7.03 -4.43 -2.15
CA LYS A 65 8.48 -4.41 -1.88
C LYS A 65 9.17 -3.26 -2.60
N PHE A 66 8.84 -3.03 -3.87
CA PHE A 66 9.43 -1.93 -4.65
C PHE A 66 9.05 -0.57 -4.10
N GLU A 67 7.82 -0.38 -3.63
CA GLU A 67 7.42 0.86 -2.93
C GLU A 67 8.25 1.09 -1.67
N ILE A 68 8.40 0.07 -0.82
CA ILE A 68 9.21 0.16 0.39
C ILE A 68 10.68 0.45 0.05
N ILE A 69 11.26 -0.23 -0.94
CA ILE A 69 12.64 0.01 -1.39
C ILE A 69 12.80 1.46 -1.88
N ARG A 70 11.86 1.97 -2.69
CA ARG A 70 11.89 3.35 -3.18
C ARG A 70 11.79 4.37 -2.06
N TRP A 71 11.04 4.06 -1.02
CA TRP A 71 10.93 4.91 0.17
C TRP A 71 12.23 4.89 1.01
N VAL A 72 12.80 3.70 1.26
CA VAL A 72 14.05 3.53 2.02
C VAL A 72 15.24 4.17 1.32
N PHE A 73 15.38 3.93 0.01
CA PHE A 73 16.51 4.37 -0.81
C PHE A 73 16.16 5.59 -1.68
N THR A 74 15.33 6.49 -1.14
CA THR A 74 14.96 7.74 -1.81
C THR A 74 16.15 8.69 -1.95
N ASP A 75 16.01 9.72 -2.79
CA ASP A 75 17.05 10.74 -2.99
C ASP A 75 17.36 11.49 -1.68
N PRO A 76 18.62 11.85 -1.40
CA PRO A 76 18.99 12.55 -0.15
C PRO A 76 18.21 13.85 0.10
N GLU A 77 17.81 14.57 -0.94
CA GLU A 77 16.98 15.78 -0.81
C GLU A 77 15.62 15.47 -0.15
N ARG A 78 15.08 14.28 -0.41
CA ARG A 78 13.80 13.80 0.12
C ARG A 78 13.92 13.26 1.54
N ASP A 79 15.13 12.99 2.03
CA ASP A 79 15.37 12.55 3.41
C ASP A 79 14.96 13.60 4.45
N THR A 80 14.86 14.87 4.05
CA THR A 80 14.40 15.96 4.92
C THR A 80 12.88 16.06 5.02
N LYS A 81 12.11 15.36 4.18
CA LYS A 81 10.65 15.45 4.15
C LYS A 81 10.01 14.75 5.34
N PRO A 82 8.83 15.22 5.81
CA PRO A 82 8.05 14.48 6.81
C PRO A 82 7.84 13.04 6.36
N PHE A 83 7.92 12.09 7.30
CA PHE A 83 7.76 10.66 7.03
C PHE A 83 8.73 10.07 5.98
N SER A 84 9.84 10.74 5.68
CA SER A 84 10.96 10.09 5.01
C SER A 84 11.49 8.95 5.89
N PHE A 85 12.12 7.95 5.27
CA PHE A 85 12.73 6.86 6.01
C PHE A 85 13.71 7.36 7.09
N VAL A 86 14.53 8.36 6.76
CA VAL A 86 15.49 8.99 7.67
C VAL A 86 14.79 9.68 8.84
N ASN A 87 13.74 10.46 8.58
CA ASN A 87 13.03 11.14 9.66
C ASN A 87 12.26 10.16 10.54
N CYS A 88 11.71 9.07 9.97
CA CYS A 88 11.12 8.00 10.77
C CYS A 88 12.14 7.38 11.73
N LEU A 89 13.35 7.07 11.27
CA LEU A 89 14.40 6.56 12.16
C LEU A 89 14.75 7.54 13.28
N ARG A 90 14.91 8.82 12.97
CA ARG A 90 15.26 9.87 13.95
C ARG A 90 14.17 10.07 15.01
N VAL A 91 12.91 10.16 14.60
CA VAL A 91 11.78 10.37 15.51
C VAL A 91 11.63 9.18 16.44
N VAL A 92 11.67 7.97 15.90
CA VAL A 92 11.48 6.73 16.66
C VAL A 92 12.68 6.46 17.59
N SER A 93 13.91 6.73 17.17
CA SER A 93 15.10 6.50 18.03
C SER A 93 15.27 7.55 19.14
N GLY A 94 14.72 8.75 18.93
CA GLY A 94 14.87 9.90 19.83
C GLY A 94 13.67 10.20 20.72
N SER A 95 12.47 9.68 20.41
CA SER A 95 11.27 9.96 21.19
C SER A 95 11.08 8.95 22.33
N PRO A 96 10.81 9.41 23.58
CA PRO A 96 10.45 8.53 24.69
C PRO A 96 9.05 7.90 24.52
N LEU A 97 8.25 8.39 23.56
CA LEU A 97 6.93 7.86 23.22
C LEU A 97 7.01 6.72 22.19
N SER A 98 8.20 6.39 21.69
CA SER A 98 8.37 5.26 20.79
C SER A 98 8.24 3.93 21.52
N GLU A 99 7.67 2.92 20.85
CA GLU A 99 7.67 1.53 21.33
C GLU A 99 9.08 0.91 21.42
N LEU A 100 10.09 1.55 20.82
CA LEU A 100 11.48 1.12 20.94
C LEU A 100 12.14 1.68 22.22
N PRO A 101 13.02 0.89 22.89
CA PRO A 101 13.91 1.45 23.90
C PRO A 101 14.69 2.63 23.31
N PHE A 102 14.93 3.67 24.10
CA PHE A 102 15.71 4.82 23.64
C PHE A 102 17.09 4.38 23.13
N ILE A 103 17.29 4.48 21.81
CA ILE A 103 18.53 4.07 21.12
C ILE A 103 19.50 5.25 21.00
N GLY A 104 18.98 6.48 21.01
CA GLY A 104 19.75 7.71 20.81
C GLY A 104 20.00 8.00 19.32
N SER A 105 21.19 8.49 19.00
CA SER A 105 21.55 8.86 17.63
C SER A 105 21.81 7.62 16.78
N LEU A 106 20.85 7.29 15.92
CA LEU A 106 20.96 6.21 14.93
C LEU A 106 21.41 6.77 13.58
N ASP A 107 22.46 6.21 12.97
CA ASP A 107 22.86 6.56 11.61
C ASP A 107 21.92 5.86 10.59
N PRO A 108 21.13 6.61 9.80
CA PRO A 108 20.28 6.03 8.77
C PRO A 108 21.05 5.27 7.69
N GLN A 109 22.31 5.64 7.43
CA GLN A 109 23.11 5.00 6.39
C GLN A 109 23.51 3.58 6.77
N GLU A 110 23.85 3.33 8.05
CA GLU A 110 24.11 1.99 8.57
C GLU A 110 22.89 1.06 8.37
N VAL A 111 21.68 1.57 8.62
CA VAL A 111 20.44 0.81 8.41
C VAL A 111 20.22 0.53 6.92
N ARG A 112 20.45 1.51 6.04
CA ARG A 112 20.38 1.32 4.58
C ARG A 112 21.37 0.26 4.10
N ASP A 113 22.59 0.28 4.60
CA ASP A 113 23.63 -0.68 4.23
C ASP A 113 23.27 -2.09 4.71
N TRP A 114 22.78 -2.21 5.94
CA TRP A 114 22.27 -3.47 6.49
C TRP A 114 21.11 -4.05 5.66
N LEU A 115 20.19 -3.20 5.20
CA LEU A 115 19.09 -3.57 4.32
C LEU A 115 19.59 -3.99 2.94
N ARG A 116 20.52 -3.24 2.34
CA ARG A 116 21.06 -3.50 1.01
C ARG A 116 21.69 -4.89 0.90
N VAL A 117 22.45 -5.31 1.91
CA VAL A 117 23.08 -6.64 1.94
C VAL A 117 22.05 -7.78 1.94
N ARG A 118 20.87 -7.58 2.53
CA ARG A 118 19.82 -8.61 2.64
C ARG A 118 18.83 -8.59 1.49
N LEU A 119 18.69 -7.44 0.82
CA LEU A 119 17.66 -7.20 -0.17
C LEU A 119 17.69 -8.22 -1.31
N HIS A 120 18.89 -8.56 -1.80
CA HIS A 120 19.04 -9.56 -2.86
C HIS A 120 18.40 -10.89 -2.49
N ARG A 121 18.76 -11.46 -1.34
CA ARG A 121 18.22 -12.74 -0.84
C ARG A 121 16.71 -12.69 -0.68
N TRP A 122 16.18 -11.59 -0.17
CA TRP A 122 14.75 -11.44 0.06
C TRP A 122 13.95 -11.32 -1.23
N LEU A 123 14.46 -10.58 -2.22
CA LEU A 123 13.85 -10.49 -3.55
C LEU A 123 13.90 -11.84 -4.27
N GLU A 124 15.03 -12.54 -4.21
CA GLU A 124 15.20 -13.88 -4.78
C GLU A 124 14.20 -14.88 -4.18
N ALA A 125 14.01 -14.86 -2.85
CA ALA A 125 13.02 -15.70 -2.18
C ALA A 125 11.58 -15.38 -2.64
N THR A 126 11.24 -14.11 -2.84
CA THR A 126 9.93 -13.71 -3.37
C THR A 126 9.77 -14.14 -4.83
N ILE A 127 10.75 -13.89 -5.69
CA ILE A 127 10.72 -14.30 -7.11
C ILE A 127 10.54 -15.81 -7.23
N SER A 128 11.22 -16.59 -6.38
CA SER A 128 11.13 -18.06 -6.36
C SER A 128 9.73 -18.59 -6.07
N SER A 129 8.84 -17.79 -5.46
CA SER A 129 7.45 -18.17 -5.22
C SER A 129 6.53 -18.01 -6.44
N TYR A 130 6.96 -17.24 -7.45
CA TYR A 130 6.20 -17.04 -8.68
C TYR A 130 6.38 -18.19 -9.68
N PRO A 131 5.45 -18.37 -10.64
CA PRO A 131 5.61 -19.35 -11.72
C PRO A 131 6.89 -19.14 -12.53
N LYS A 132 7.45 -20.22 -13.10
CA LYS A 132 8.74 -20.19 -13.84
C LYS A 132 8.80 -19.10 -14.92
N TRP A 133 7.72 -18.89 -15.67
CA TRP A 133 7.68 -17.87 -16.71
C TRP A 133 7.85 -16.44 -16.15
N VAL A 134 7.36 -16.17 -14.93
CA VAL A 134 7.58 -14.88 -14.23
C VAL A 134 9.04 -14.77 -13.83
N GLN A 135 9.61 -15.84 -13.27
CA GLN A 135 11.02 -15.85 -12.86
C GLN A 135 11.92 -15.54 -14.06
N GLU A 136 11.68 -16.21 -15.19
CA GLU A 136 12.40 -15.98 -16.45
C GLU A 136 12.21 -14.54 -16.96
N ALA A 137 10.99 -14.01 -16.92
CA ALA A 137 10.72 -12.63 -17.34
C ALA A 137 11.44 -11.58 -16.46
N VAL A 138 11.45 -11.78 -15.14
CA VAL A 138 12.16 -10.91 -14.19
C VAL A 138 13.67 -10.97 -14.42
N MET A 139 14.22 -12.17 -14.66
CA MET A 139 15.65 -12.36 -14.93
C MET A 139 16.06 -11.80 -16.31
N ALA A 140 15.19 -11.89 -17.31
CA ALA A 140 15.45 -11.41 -18.66
C ALA A 140 15.38 -9.88 -18.77
N ASN A 141 14.40 -9.24 -18.10
CA ASN A 141 14.25 -7.79 -18.14
C ASN A 141 13.63 -7.24 -16.83
N PRO A 142 14.46 -6.98 -15.80
CA PRO A 142 13.97 -6.45 -14.53
C PRO A 142 13.43 -5.02 -14.63
N ASN A 143 13.98 -4.20 -15.54
CA ASN A 143 13.56 -2.81 -15.73
C ASN A 143 12.14 -2.74 -16.29
N TRP A 144 11.82 -3.58 -17.27
CA TRP A 144 10.48 -3.67 -17.83
C TRP A 144 9.45 -4.12 -16.78
N VAL A 145 9.78 -5.10 -15.93
CA VAL A 145 8.89 -5.51 -14.83
C VAL A 145 8.65 -4.35 -13.86
N ALA A 146 9.70 -3.58 -13.53
CA ALA A 146 9.57 -2.41 -12.68
C ALA A 146 8.67 -1.33 -13.31
N GLU A 147 8.76 -1.10 -14.62
CA GLU A 147 7.86 -0.18 -15.34
C GLU A 147 6.41 -0.65 -15.36
N CYS A 148 6.16 -1.95 -15.56
CA CYS A 148 4.82 -2.51 -15.52
C CYS A 148 4.20 -2.38 -14.11
N LEU A 149 4.98 -2.68 -13.06
CA LEU A 149 4.53 -2.53 -11.68
C LEU A 149 4.34 -1.07 -11.27
N ALA A 150 5.12 -0.14 -11.83
CA ALA A 150 4.91 1.30 -11.62
C ALA A 150 3.61 1.82 -12.25
N LYS A 151 3.17 1.21 -13.36
CA LYS A 151 1.89 1.56 -14.02
C LYS A 151 0.69 0.90 -13.33
N ASN A 152 0.82 -0.37 -12.95
CA ASN A 152 -0.20 -1.11 -12.22
C ASN A 152 0.47 -2.04 -11.19
N PRO A 153 0.39 -1.72 -9.88
CA PRO A 153 0.94 -2.55 -8.81
C PRO A 153 0.37 -3.98 -8.76
N GLN A 154 -0.85 -4.18 -9.26
CA GLN A 154 -1.52 -5.49 -9.30
C GLN A 154 -1.24 -6.27 -10.59
N TRP A 155 -0.55 -5.66 -11.58
CA TRP A 155 -0.35 -6.24 -12.91
C TRP A 155 0.20 -7.65 -12.87
N LEU A 156 1.19 -7.92 -12.01
CA LEU A 156 1.80 -9.25 -11.94
C LEU A 156 0.82 -10.30 -11.42
N ASN A 157 -0.01 -9.95 -10.44
CA ASN A 157 -1.04 -10.85 -9.90
C ASN A 157 -2.13 -11.12 -10.95
N GLU A 158 -2.52 -10.10 -11.71
CA GLU A 158 -3.47 -10.24 -12.82
C GLU A 158 -2.91 -11.14 -13.92
N GLU A 159 -1.63 -10.98 -14.30
CA GLU A 159 -1.01 -11.77 -15.35
C GLU A 159 -0.85 -13.24 -14.93
N VAL A 160 -0.47 -13.50 -13.67
CA VAL A 160 -0.46 -14.84 -13.09
C VAL A 160 -1.84 -15.48 -13.14
N LYS A 161 -2.89 -14.73 -12.78
CA LYS A 161 -4.27 -15.20 -12.85
C LYS A 161 -4.70 -15.51 -14.30
N ARG A 162 -4.45 -14.60 -15.25
CA ARG A 162 -4.74 -14.79 -16.68
C ARG A 162 -4.04 -16.03 -17.24
N HIS A 163 -2.77 -16.24 -16.90
CA HIS A 163 -2.03 -17.42 -17.33
C HIS A 163 -2.56 -18.71 -16.71
N SER A 164 -3.00 -18.69 -15.45
CA SER A 164 -3.64 -19.85 -14.83
C SER A 164 -4.96 -20.21 -15.50
N GLU A 165 -5.83 -19.23 -15.76
CA GLU A 165 -7.12 -19.43 -16.44
C GLU A 165 -6.91 -19.93 -17.89
N ARG A 166 -5.91 -19.39 -18.59
CA ARG A 166 -5.57 -19.83 -19.95
C ARG A 166 -5.01 -21.25 -19.97
N ASN A 167 -4.18 -21.63 -19.00
CA ASN A 167 -3.60 -22.98 -18.95
C ASN A 167 -4.63 -24.03 -18.51
N ASP A 168 -5.59 -23.64 -17.67
CA ASP A 168 -6.74 -24.47 -17.26
C ASP A 168 -7.70 -24.72 -18.45
N LEU A 169 -7.86 -23.76 -19.35
CA LEU A 169 -8.65 -23.90 -20.58
C LEU A 169 -8.05 -24.86 -21.63
N PHE A 170 -6.80 -25.30 -21.47
CA PHE A 170 -6.11 -26.24 -22.38
C PHE A 170 -5.69 -27.55 -21.71
N SER A 171 -6.15 -27.81 -20.47
CA SER A 171 -5.98 -29.09 -19.75
C SER A 171 -7.24 -29.95 -19.87
#